data_AF-A0A645FQ64-F1
#
_entry.id   AF-A0A645FQ64-F1
#
_cell.length_a   1.000
_cell.length_b   1.000
_cell.length_c   1.000
_cell.angle_alpha   90.00
_cell.angle_beta   90.00
_cell.angle_gamma   90.00
#
_symmetry.space_group_name_H-M   'P 1'
#
loop_
_entity.id
_entity.type
_entity.pdbx_description
1 polymer ?
#
loop_
_entity_poly.entity_id
_entity_poly.type
_entity_poly.pdbx_seq_one_letter_code
_entity_poly.pdbx_strand_id
1 'polypeptide(L)'
;MGETDALADATDALHEAVRDIRPFVLRLQDYGSFKTEGSHTSFLQVSCDSDELNRLYESLESALWERGFSKNRGRLTPHITLGRKVEGDEGFVLPPQKAAFTANTVVLYESRSERGQMFYTPVHREMFL
;
A
#
# COMPACT_ATOMS: atom_id res chain seq x y z
N MET A 1 -5.53 8.17 5.67
CA MET A 1 -4.70 7.63 6.77
C MET A 1 -3.58 8.60 7.09
N GLY A 2 -3.45 9.00 8.36
CA GLY A 2 -2.53 10.03 8.85
C GLY A 2 -1.90 9.62 10.18
N GLU A 3 -1.03 10.48 10.72
CA GLU A 3 -0.44 10.32 12.07
C GLU A 3 -1.52 10.05 13.12
N THR A 4 -1.32 9.04 13.97
CA THR A 4 -2.27 8.61 14.99
C THR A 4 -1.54 7.96 16.17
N ASP A 5 -1.99 8.26 17.38
CA ASP A 5 -1.55 7.58 18.61
C ASP A 5 -2.45 6.37 18.95
N ALA A 6 -3.49 6.10 18.16
CA ALA A 6 -4.47 5.04 18.38
C ALA A 6 -4.02 3.68 17.79
N LEU A 7 -2.84 3.22 18.18
CA LEU A 7 -2.24 1.97 17.66
C LEU A 7 -3.10 0.74 17.93
N ALA A 8 -3.74 0.66 19.10
CA ALA A 8 -4.62 -0.44 19.45
C ALA A 8 -5.82 -0.53 18.49
N ASP A 9 -6.48 0.60 18.22
CA ASP A 9 -7.63 0.64 17.31
C ASP A 9 -7.23 0.29 15.86
N ALA A 10 -6.06 0.75 15.40
CA ALA A 10 -5.54 0.39 14.08
C ALA A 10 -5.19 -1.09 13.98
N THR A 11 -4.67 -1.69 15.06
CA THR A 11 -4.35 -3.11 15.16
C THR A 11 -5.62 -3.96 15.12
N ASP A 12 -6.63 -3.59 15.90
CA ASP A 12 -7.93 -4.28 15.91
C ASP A 12 -8.65 -4.17 14.57
N ALA A 13 -8.57 -3.01 13.90
CA ALA A 13 -9.11 -2.84 12.56
C ALA A 13 -8.42 -3.76 11.55
N LEU A 14 -7.09 -3.90 11.64
CA LEU A 14 -6.34 -4.81 10.77
C LEU A 14 -6.73 -6.25 11.03
N HIS A 15 -6.80 -6.65 12.30
CA HIS A 15 -7.21 -7.99 12.72
C HIS A 15 -8.62 -8.34 12.21
N GLU A 16 -9.55 -7.39 12.26
CA GLU A 16 -10.91 -7.56 11.72
C GLU A 16 -10.89 -7.71 10.20
N ALA A 17 -10.14 -6.86 9.50
CA ALA A 17 -10.12 -6.81 8.03
C ALA A 17 -9.53 -8.06 7.38
N VAL A 18 -8.64 -8.80 8.06
CA VAL A 18 -7.98 -9.99 7.49
C VAL A 18 -8.77 -11.28 7.61
N ARG A 19 -9.82 -11.35 8.43
CA ARG A 19 -10.49 -12.61 8.82
C ARG A 19 -10.95 -13.48 7.65
N ASP A 20 -11.37 -12.86 6.55
CA ASP A 20 -11.91 -13.54 5.36
C ASP A 20 -11.06 -13.30 4.09
N ILE A 21 -9.80 -12.90 4.28
CA ILE A 21 -8.84 -12.65 3.21
C ILE A 21 -7.92 -13.85 3.08
N ARG A 22 -7.89 -14.43 1.88
CA ARG A 22 -6.99 -15.52 1.52
C ARG A 22 -5.70 -14.98 0.93
N PRO A 23 -4.57 -15.71 1.01
CA PRO A 23 -3.38 -15.37 0.25
C PRO A 23 -3.67 -15.16 -1.24
N PHE A 24 -3.13 -14.08 -1.81
CA PHE A 24 -3.36 -13.69 -3.21
C PHE A 24 -2.05 -13.37 -3.93
N VAL A 25 -2.06 -13.51 -5.26
CA VAL A 25 -0.89 -13.24 -6.10
C VAL A 25 -0.94 -11.80 -6.59
N LEU A 26 0.13 -11.06 -6.31
CA LEU A 26 0.40 -9.74 -6.87
C LEU A 26 1.38 -9.85 -8.03
N ARG A 27 1.12 -9.13 -9.11
CA ARG A 27 1.98 -9.07 -10.30
C ARG A 27 2.44 -7.64 -10.52
N LEU A 28 3.72 -7.48 -10.77
CA LEU A 28 4.26 -6.18 -11.17
C LEU A 28 3.88 -5.92 -12.64
N GLN A 29 3.42 -4.71 -12.91
CA GLN A 29 2.92 -4.27 -14.21
C GLN A 29 3.80 -3.11 -14.72
N ASP A 30 3.16 -2.17 -15.43
CA ASP A 30 3.80 -1.06 -16.09
C ASP A 30 4.44 -0.05 -15.13
N TYR A 31 5.43 0.66 -15.66
CA TYR A 31 5.97 1.86 -15.06
C TYR A 31 4.99 3.02 -15.23
N GLY A 32 4.77 3.79 -14.18
CA GLY A 32 3.96 4.99 -14.20
C GLY A 32 4.58 6.11 -13.37
N SER A 33 4.01 7.31 -13.51
CA SER A 33 4.41 8.46 -12.71
C SER A 33 3.23 9.35 -12.33
N PHE A 34 3.27 9.87 -11.11
CA PHE A 34 2.40 10.96 -10.67
C PHE A 34 3.16 12.27 -10.84
N LYS A 35 2.69 13.11 -11.77
CA LYS A 35 3.31 14.40 -12.06
C LYS A 35 3.07 15.41 -10.94
N THR A 36 4.08 16.19 -10.63
CA THR A 36 4.03 17.38 -9.78
C THR A 36 4.78 18.50 -10.52
N GLU A 37 4.60 19.77 -10.15
CA GLU A 37 5.30 20.86 -10.85
C GLU A 37 6.82 20.65 -10.83
N GLY A 38 7.43 20.47 -12.00
CA GLY A 38 8.87 20.31 -12.18
C GLY A 38 9.50 18.98 -11.75
N SER A 39 8.72 18.01 -11.24
CA SER A 39 9.23 16.68 -10.87
C SER A 39 8.11 15.65 -10.78
N HIS A 40 8.42 14.35 -10.67
CA HIS A 40 7.38 13.33 -10.44
C HIS A 40 7.78 12.26 -9.45
N THR A 41 6.75 11.55 -8.98
CA THR A 41 6.90 10.31 -8.22
C THR A 41 6.74 9.15 -9.18
N SER A 42 7.77 8.32 -9.31
CA SER A 42 7.73 7.12 -10.15
C SER A 42 7.22 5.91 -9.36
N PHE A 43 6.54 5.00 -10.04
CA PHE A 43 6.02 3.79 -9.42
C PHE A 43 5.89 2.65 -10.43
N LEU A 44 5.83 1.43 -9.91
CA LEU A 44 5.33 0.27 -10.62
C LEU A 44 3.86 0.05 -10.27
N GLN A 45 3.02 -0.13 -11.29
CA GLN A 45 1.66 -0.62 -11.07
C GLN A 45 1.70 -2.06 -10.56
N VAL A 46 0.73 -2.41 -9.74
CA VAL A 46 0.55 -3.78 -9.25
C VAL A 46 -0.87 -4.22 -9.57
N SER A 47 -1.01 -5.41 -10.17
CA SER A 47 -2.30 -6.06 -10.31
C SER A 47 -2.43 -7.22 -9.32
N CYS A 48 -3.66 -7.52 -8.94
CA CYS A 48 -4.00 -8.73 -8.20
C CYS A 48 -4.78 -9.66 -9.13
N ASP A 49 -4.45 -10.96 -9.14
CA ASP A 49 -5.15 -11.95 -9.97
C ASP A 49 -6.59 -12.21 -9.49
N SER A 50 -6.92 -11.76 -8.27
CA SER A 50 -8.23 -11.87 -7.62
C SER A 50 -8.70 -10.53 -7.04
N ASP A 51 -9.93 -10.49 -6.51
CA ASP A 51 -10.46 -9.31 -5.81
C ASP A 51 -9.97 -9.16 -4.36
N GLU A 52 -9.12 -10.07 -3.86
CA GLU A 52 -8.74 -10.12 -2.44
C GLU A 52 -8.04 -8.83 -1.96
N LEU A 53 -7.23 -8.19 -2.80
CA LEU A 53 -6.59 -6.92 -2.44
C LEU A 53 -7.63 -5.78 -2.27
N ASN A 54 -8.64 -5.73 -3.14
CA ASN A 54 -9.71 -4.73 -3.04
C ASN A 54 -10.61 -5.03 -1.83
N ARG A 55 -10.93 -6.30 -1.58
CA ARG A 55 -11.67 -6.73 -0.39
C ARG A 55 -10.93 -6.33 0.89
N LEU A 56 -9.64 -6.61 0.98
CA LEU A 56 -8.80 -6.21 2.12
C LEU A 56 -8.84 -4.69 2.32
N TYR A 57 -8.70 -3.91 1.25
CA TYR A 57 -8.76 -2.44 1.32
C TYR A 57 -10.12 -1.94 1.82
N GLU A 58 -11.22 -2.42 1.25
CA GLU A 58 -12.57 -1.99 1.63
C GLU A 58 -12.94 -2.40 3.06
N SER A 59 -12.57 -3.61 3.47
CA SER A 59 -12.74 -4.09 4.84
C SER A 59 -11.92 -3.26 5.83
N LEU A 60 -10.65 -2.98 5.53
CA LEU A 60 -9.79 -2.18 6.39
C LEU A 60 -10.28 -0.73 6.51
N GLU A 61 -10.66 -0.09 5.40
CA GLU A 61 -11.22 1.26 5.40
C GLU A 61 -12.52 1.34 6.21
N SER A 62 -13.35 0.30 6.18
CA SER A 62 -14.59 0.25 6.94
C SER A 62 -14.32 0.05 8.44
N ALA A 63 -13.46 -0.91 8.81
CA ALA A 63 -13.09 -1.17 10.20
C ALA A 63 -12.38 0.03 10.86
N LEU A 64 -11.55 0.75 10.10
CA LEU A 64 -10.91 1.99 10.56
C LEU A 64 -11.94 3.13 10.71
N TRP A 65 -12.85 3.29 9.74
CA TRP A 65 -13.89 4.32 9.83
C TRP A 65 -14.77 4.17 11.08
N GLU A 66 -15.16 2.94 11.42
CA GLU A 66 -15.95 2.63 12.62
C GLU A 66 -15.22 2.98 13.92
N ARG A 67 -13.89 3.02 13.89
CA ARG A 67 -13.03 3.41 15.02
C ARG A 67 -12.62 4.88 15.00
N GLY A 68 -13.27 5.70 14.16
CA GLY A 68 -13.08 7.16 14.12
C GLY A 68 -11.94 7.65 13.24
N PHE A 69 -11.28 6.76 12.47
CA PHE A 69 -10.29 7.18 11.48
C PHE A 69 -10.97 7.79 10.25
N SER A 70 -10.27 8.68 9.54
CA SER A 70 -10.78 9.25 8.29
C SER A 70 -10.80 8.21 7.17
N LYS A 71 -11.95 8.06 6.51
CA LYS A 71 -12.12 7.18 5.35
C LYS A 71 -11.53 7.81 4.09
N ASN A 72 -10.69 7.05 3.38
CA ASN A 72 -10.31 7.38 2.02
C ASN A 72 -11.49 7.08 1.08
N ARG A 73 -11.97 8.11 0.37
CA ARG A 73 -13.11 7.97 -0.56
C ARG A 73 -12.70 7.50 -1.95
N GLY A 74 -11.40 7.37 -2.22
CA GLY A 74 -10.87 6.91 -3.50
C GLY A 74 -10.91 5.40 -3.65
N ARG A 75 -10.94 4.94 -4.90
CA ARG A 75 -10.63 3.55 -5.23
C ARG A 75 -9.14 3.29 -5.00
N LEU A 76 -8.81 2.09 -4.54
CA LEU A 76 -7.43 1.65 -4.45
C LEU A 76 -6.79 1.66 -5.86
N THR A 77 -5.64 2.31 -5.98
CA THR A 77 -4.77 2.20 -7.17
C THR A 77 -3.47 1.57 -6.70
N PRO A 78 -3.34 0.23 -6.73
CA PRO A 78 -2.17 -0.46 -6.17
C PRO A 78 -0.90 -0.12 -6.93
N HIS A 79 0.12 0.36 -6.22
CA HIS A 79 1.40 0.71 -6.80
C HIS A 79 2.53 0.59 -5.77
N ILE A 80 3.75 0.42 -6.27
CA ILE A 80 4.98 0.46 -5.46
C ILE A 80 5.76 1.68 -5.92
N THR A 81 5.88 2.69 -5.06
CA THR A 81 6.71 3.86 -5.33
C THR A 81 8.18 3.45 -5.46
N LEU A 82 8.83 3.83 -6.56
CA LEU A 82 10.25 3.59 -6.81
C LEU A 82 11.11 4.78 -6.37
N GLY A 83 10.60 5.99 -6.57
CA GLY A 83 11.31 7.22 -6.24
C GLY A 83 10.41 8.44 -6.24
N ARG A 84 10.84 9.47 -5.52
CA ARG A 84 10.21 10.80 -5.51
C ARG A 84 11.19 11.81 -6.06
N LYS A 85 10.68 12.86 -6.71
CA LYS A 85 11.50 13.88 -7.39
C LYS A 85 12.46 13.26 -8.41
N VAL A 86 11.95 12.29 -9.17
CA VAL A 86 12.73 11.63 -10.23
C VAL A 86 12.86 12.59 -11.40
N GLU A 87 14.05 12.59 -12.01
CA GLU A 87 14.41 13.35 -13.21
C GLU A 87 15.09 12.40 -14.20
N GLY A 88 14.99 12.67 -15.50
CA GLY A 88 15.75 11.97 -16.54
C GLY A 88 15.26 10.57 -16.92
N ASP A 89 14.08 10.16 -16.50
CA ASP A 89 13.40 8.90 -16.86
C ASP A 89 12.34 9.11 -17.97
N GLU A 90 12.38 10.25 -18.65
CA GLU A 90 11.52 10.53 -19.80
C GLU A 90 11.70 9.46 -20.88
N GLY A 91 10.60 8.81 -21.27
CA GLY A 91 10.64 7.72 -22.24
C GLY A 91 11.19 6.39 -21.70
N PHE A 92 11.43 6.28 -20.39
CA PHE A 92 11.72 4.99 -19.77
C PHE A 92 10.55 4.02 -19.97
N VAL A 93 10.86 2.87 -20.56
CA VAL A 93 9.91 1.77 -20.70
C VAL A 93 10.45 0.60 -19.91
N LEU A 94 9.66 0.14 -18.95
CA LEU A 94 10.00 -1.07 -18.22
C LEU A 94 10.00 -2.26 -19.17
N PRO A 95 11.09 -3.05 -19.23
CA PRO A 95 11.09 -4.27 -20.01
C PRO A 95 9.98 -5.21 -19.53
N PRO A 96 9.37 -6.03 -20.42
CA PRO A 96 8.37 -6.99 -20.01
C PRO A 96 8.87 -7.86 -18.86
N GLN A 97 8.21 -7.76 -17.72
CA GLN A 97 8.52 -8.58 -16.54
C GLN A 97 7.34 -9.50 -16.22
N LYS A 98 7.66 -10.67 -15.67
CA LYS A 98 6.67 -11.64 -15.18
C LYS A 98 6.74 -11.79 -13.67
N ALA A 99 7.34 -10.81 -12.99
CA ALA A 99 7.53 -10.86 -11.55
C ALA A 99 6.17 -10.90 -10.85
N ALA A 100 5.99 -11.93 -10.04
CA ALA A 100 4.81 -12.16 -9.25
C ALA A 100 5.22 -12.69 -7.88
N PHE A 101 4.47 -12.32 -6.86
CA PHE A 101 4.70 -12.77 -5.50
C PHE A 101 3.38 -12.96 -4.77
N THR A 102 3.35 -13.91 -3.85
CA THR A 102 2.17 -14.16 -3.02
C THR A 102 2.21 -13.22 -1.82
N ALA A 103 1.16 -12.41 -1.67
CA ALA A 103 0.87 -11.70 -0.45
C ALA A 103 0.12 -12.66 0.49
N ASN A 104 0.73 -12.96 1.63
CA ASN A 104 0.17 -13.84 2.67
C ASN A 104 0.07 -13.13 4.04
N THR A 105 0.48 -11.87 4.10
CA THR A 105 0.59 -11.08 5.33
C THR A 105 0.30 -9.63 5.02
N VAL A 106 -0.37 -8.93 5.93
CA VAL A 106 -0.44 -7.47 5.97
C VAL A 106 0.31 -6.98 7.21
N VAL A 107 1.03 -5.87 7.06
CA VAL A 107 1.89 -5.32 8.11
C VAL A 107 1.50 -3.88 8.35
N LEU A 108 1.24 -3.54 9.62
CA LEU A 108 1.13 -2.16 10.06
C LEU A 108 2.53 -1.63 10.36
N TYR A 109 2.86 -0.49 9.76
CA TYR A 109 4.13 0.20 9.98
C TYR A 109 3.89 1.54 10.66
N GLU A 110 4.77 1.87 11.61
CA GLU A 110 4.99 3.24 12.05
C GLU A 110 6.05 3.87 11.14
N SER A 111 5.78 5.06 10.62
CA SER A 111 6.73 5.83 9.81
C SER A 111 7.24 7.04 10.60
N ARG A 112 8.57 7.24 10.65
CA ARG A 112 9.21 8.39 11.30
C ARG A 112 10.19 9.06 10.35
N SER A 113 10.11 10.39 10.26
CA SER A 113 11.09 11.19 9.50
C SER A 113 12.20 11.64 10.44
N GLU A 114 13.41 11.12 10.24
CA GLU A 114 14.59 11.53 11.00
C GLU A 114 15.63 12.10 10.03
N ARG A 115 16.01 13.37 10.24
CA ARG A 115 17.02 14.08 9.43
C ARG A 115 16.77 14.01 7.91
N GLY A 116 15.50 14.00 7.51
CA GLY A 116 15.10 13.96 6.09
C GLY A 116 15.05 12.56 5.48
N GLN A 117 15.28 11.51 6.27
CA GLN A 117 15.11 10.12 5.86
C GLN A 117 13.87 9.51 6.53
N MET A 118 13.11 8.72 5.79
CA MET A 118 11.94 8.01 6.30
C MET A 118 12.34 6.63 6.81
N PHE A 119 12.04 6.36 8.08
CA PHE A 119 12.23 5.06 8.72
C PHE A 119 10.87 4.41 8.93
N TYR A 120 10.80 3.10 8.69
CA TYR A 120 9.58 2.31 8.83
C TYR A 120 9.81 1.18 9.83
N THR A 121 9.10 1.21 10.95
CA THR A 121 9.16 0.18 11.98
C THR A 121 7.89 -0.67 11.91
N PRO A 122 7.97 -1.99 11.70
CA PRO A 122 6.79 -2.84 11.77
C PRO A 122 6.27 -2.87 13.21
N VAL A 123 5.00 -2.52 13.41
CA VAL A 123 4.37 -2.47 14.74
C VAL A 123 3.35 -3.60 14.95
N HIS A 124 2.75 -4.12 13.88
CA HIS A 124 1.86 -5.28 13.93
C HIS A 124 1.88 -6.07 12.62
N ARG A 125 1.59 -7.37 12.68
CA ARG A 125 1.54 -8.27 11.50
C ARG A 125 0.37 -9.22 11.63
N GLU A 126 -0.39 -9.37 10.56
CA GLU A 126 -1.48 -10.33 10.44
C GLU A 126 -1.26 -11.22 9.21
N MET A 127 -1.40 -12.53 9.38
CA MET A 127 -1.35 -13.49 8.28
C MET A 127 -2.75 -13.70 7.69
N PHE A 128 -2.81 -13.89 6.38
CA PHE A 128 -4.03 -14.29 5.68
C PHE A 128 -4.27 -15.79 5.86
N LEU A 129 -5.54 -16.20 5.96
CA LEU A 129 -5.97 -17.58 6.23
C LEU A 129 -6.24 -18.38 4.94
#